data_AF-B9T937-F1
#
_entry.id   AF-B9T937-F1
#
_cell.length_a   1.000
_cell.length_b   1.000
_cell.length_c   1.000
_cell.angle_alpha   90.00
_cell.angle_beta   90.00
_cell.angle_gamma   90.00
#
_symmetry.space_group_name_H-M   'P 1'
#
loop_
_entity.id
_entity.type
_entity.pdbx_description
1 polymer ?
#
loop_
_entity_poly.entity_id
_entity_poly.type
_entity_poly.pdbx_seq_one_letter_code
_entity_poly.pdbx_strand_id
1 'polypeptide(L)'
;MPAVGGIALDKDGGLYFSQLDDNSLKRRNPDSNVTVLARDPRLRWVGAPFIDKNGCVYLPAEQLDGASIFNHSYSTMTMPVQLFRVKP
;
A
#
# COMPACT_ATOMS: atom_id res chain seq x y z
N MET A 1 -12.83 -4.77 10.13
CA MET A 1 -11.64 -4.96 9.27
C MET A 1 -10.85 -3.66 9.32
N PRO A 2 -9.51 -3.69 9.42
CA PRO A 2 -8.68 -2.48 9.45
C PRO A 2 -8.86 -1.70 8.15
N ALA A 3 -8.60 -0.39 8.19
CA ALA A 3 -8.71 0.46 7.02
C ALA A 3 -7.67 0.04 5.96
N VAL A 4 -8.14 -0.10 4.73
CA VAL A 4 -7.32 -0.47 3.58
C VAL A 4 -7.09 0.78 2.74
N GLY A 5 -5.87 0.96 2.24
CA GLY A 5 -5.57 1.95 1.22
C GLY A 5 -5.98 1.41 -0.14
N GLY A 6 -4.99 1.18 -0.99
CA GLY A 6 -5.17 0.58 -2.30
C GLY A 6 -5.09 -0.94 -2.31
N ILE A 7 -5.62 -1.50 -3.40
CA ILE A 7 -5.64 -2.93 -3.68
C ILE A 7 -5.15 -3.23 -5.09
N ALA A 8 -4.62 -4.44 -5.30
CA ALA A 8 -4.29 -4.97 -6.62
C ALA A 8 -4.54 -6.48 -6.66
N LEU A 9 -4.90 -7.02 -7.83
CA LEU A 9 -5.12 -8.45 -8.03
C LEU A 9 -4.05 -9.00 -8.98
N ASP A 10 -3.44 -10.13 -8.63
CA ASP A 10 -2.59 -10.89 -9.54
C ASP A 10 -3.40 -11.89 -10.39
N LYS A 11 -2.74 -12.46 -11.41
CA LYS A 11 -3.32 -13.45 -12.33
C LYS A 11 -3.78 -14.75 -11.67
N ASP A 12 -3.29 -15.06 -10.47
CA ASP A 12 -3.57 -16.29 -9.73
C ASP A 12 -4.67 -16.05 -8.66
N GLY A 13 -5.30 -14.87 -8.67
CA GLY A 13 -6.36 -14.49 -7.73
C GLY A 13 -5.85 -14.01 -6.36
N GLY A 14 -4.55 -13.75 -6.22
CA GLY A 14 -3.97 -13.13 -5.04
C GLY A 14 -4.34 -11.66 -4.93
N LEU A 15 -4.97 -11.27 -3.82
CA LEU A 15 -5.33 -9.90 -3.50
C LEU A 15 -4.24 -9.24 -2.66
N TYR A 16 -3.56 -8.26 -3.23
CA TYR A 16 -2.62 -7.39 -2.52
C TYR A 16 -3.37 -6.20 -1.98
N PHE A 17 -3.10 -5.84 -0.74
CA PHE A 17 -3.72 -4.68 -0.10
C PHE A 17 -2.74 -4.00 0.85
N SER A 18 -2.80 -2.67 0.89
CA SER A 18 -2.09 -1.90 1.91
C SER A 18 -2.96 -1.74 3.15
N GLN A 19 -2.41 -2.08 4.31
CA GLN A 19 -3.07 -1.89 5.59
C GLN A 19 -2.58 -0.59 6.23
N LEU A 20 -3.51 0.35 6.46
CA LEU A 20 -3.16 1.73 6.83
C LEU A 20 -2.72 1.88 8.29
N ASP A 21 -3.24 1.04 9.18
CA ASP A 21 -2.94 1.12 10.62
C ASP A 21 -1.49 0.72 10.95
N ASP A 22 -0.87 -0.11 10.12
CA ASP A 22 0.42 -0.74 10.39
C ASP A 22 1.44 -0.55 9.25
N ASN A 23 1.09 0.23 8.23
CA ASN A 23 1.91 0.54 7.05
C ASN A 23 2.52 -0.71 6.39
N SER A 24 1.69 -1.71 6.13
CA SER A 24 2.12 -2.96 5.52
C SER A 24 1.46 -3.24 4.17
N LEU A 25 2.20 -3.95 3.32
CA LEU A 25 1.67 -4.64 2.15
C LEU A 25 1.39 -6.08 2.55
N LYS A 26 0.15 -6.53 2.33
CA LYS A 26 -0.27 -7.91 2.57
C LYS A 26 -0.80 -8.52 1.29
N ARG A 27 -0.66 -9.84 1.15
CA ARG A 27 -1.32 -10.64 0.11
C ARG A 27 -2.29 -11.60 0.77
N ARG A 28 -3.55 -11.59 0.33
CA ARG A 28 -4.55 -12.61 0.64
C ARG A 28 -4.66 -13.56 -0.55
N ASN A 29 -4.48 -14.85 -0.28
CA ASN A 29 -4.65 -15.91 -1.26
C ASN A 29 -6.14 -16.24 -1.45
N PRO A 30 -6.53 -16.91 -2.56
CA PRO A 30 -7.90 -17.39 -2.76
C PRO A 30 -8.40 -18.32 -1.63
N ASP A 31 -7.50 -19.06 -0.98
CA ASP A 31 -7.77 -19.89 0.21
C ASP A 31 -7.98 -19.09 1.51
N SER A 32 -7.96 -17.76 1.41
CA SER A 32 -8.05 -16.78 2.51
C SER A 32 -6.86 -16.69 3.46
N ASN A 33 -5.76 -17.38 3.21
CA ASN A 33 -4.51 -17.13 3.94
C ASN A 33 -3.98 -15.72 3.64
N VAL A 34 -3.50 -15.02 4.67
CA VAL A 34 -2.91 -13.68 4.55
C VAL A 34 -1.44 -13.72 4.94
N THR A 35 -0.57 -13.27 4.04
CA THR A 35 0.87 -13.11 4.28
C THR A 35 1.26 -11.64 4.25
N VAL A 36 2.10 -11.21 5.19
CA VAL A 36 2.72 -9.88 5.18
C VAL A 36 3.95 -9.92 4.28
N LEU A 37 3.97 -9.10 3.24
CA LEU A 37 5.08 -9.05 2.27
C LEU A 37 6.10 -7.96 2.62
N ALA A 38 5.62 -6.84 3.14
CA ALA A 38 6.46 -5.75 3.60
C ALA A 38 5.75 -4.98 4.72
N ARG A 39 6.51 -4.45 5.68
CA ARG A 39 6.03 -3.49 6.66
C ARG A 39 7.12 -2.46 6.87
N ASP A 40 6.80 -1.19 6.62
CA ASP A 40 7.76 -0.10 6.71
C ASP A 40 7.00 1.23 6.89
N PRO A 41 7.39 2.10 7.83
CA PRO A 41 6.75 3.42 8.00
C PRO A 41 6.72 4.28 6.74
N ARG A 42 7.63 4.05 5.78
CA ARG A 42 7.64 4.74 4.49
C ARG A 42 6.48 4.33 3.58
N LEU A 43 5.81 3.22 3.85
CA LEU A 43 4.58 2.78 3.16
C LEU A 43 3.33 3.47 3.72
N ARG A 44 3.47 4.73 4.16
CA ARG A 44 2.37 5.54 4.68
C ARG A 44 1.36 5.81 3.59
N TRP A 45 0.17 5.26 3.76
CA TRP A 45 -0.98 5.40 2.87
C TRP A 45 -0.64 5.11 1.41
N VAL A 46 -0.44 3.84 1.09
CA VAL A 46 -0.36 3.37 -0.31
C VAL A 46 -1.77 3.25 -0.88
N GLY A 47 -2.12 4.07 -1.86
CA GLY A 47 -3.48 4.28 -2.37
C GLY A 47 -3.77 3.57 -3.70
N ALA A 48 -2.76 3.35 -4.54
CA ALA A 48 -2.93 2.68 -5.83
C ALA A 48 -1.76 1.73 -6.14
N PRO A 49 -1.63 0.59 -5.43
CA PRO A 49 -0.63 -0.40 -5.77
C PRO A 49 -0.94 -1.02 -7.15
N PHE A 50 0.08 -1.39 -7.89
CA PHE A 50 -0.07 -2.10 -9.16
C PHE A 50 0.97 -3.21 -9.30
N ILE A 51 0.66 -4.22 -10.10
CA ILE A 51 1.50 -5.40 -10.29
C ILE A 51 1.92 -5.46 -11.74
N ASP A 52 3.22 -5.59 -12.01
CA ASP A 52 3.71 -5.77 -13.37
C ASP A 52 3.62 -7.23 -13.84
N LYS A 53 3.93 -7.47 -15.11
CA LYS A 53 3.91 -8.82 -15.72
C LYS A 53 4.87 -9.83 -15.06
N ASN A 54 5.85 -9.36 -14.29
CA ASN A 54 6.82 -10.20 -13.61
C ASN A 54 6.42 -10.47 -12.15
N GLY A 55 5.28 -9.95 -11.70
CA GLY A 55 4.82 -10.08 -10.31
C GLY A 55 5.45 -9.06 -9.35
N CYS A 56 6.16 -8.04 -9.85
CA CYS A 56 6.66 -6.97 -8.99
C CYS A 56 5.52 -6.04 -8.59
N VAL A 57 5.35 -5.81 -7.29
CA VAL A 57 4.32 -4.92 -6.75
C VAL A 57 4.90 -3.54 -6.55
N TYR A 58 4.35 -2.55 -7.23
CA TYR A 58 4.70 -1.15 -7.08
C TYR A 58 3.73 -0.47 -6.11
N LEU A 59 4.27 0.39 -5.25
CA LEU A 59 3.58 0.98 -4.12
C LEU A 59 3.82 2.50 -4.12
N PRO A 60 2.97 3.31 -4.77
CA PRO A 60 2.99 4.75 -4.56
C PRO A 60 2.57 5.02 -3.12
N ALA A 61 3.36 5.76 -2.35
CA ALA A 61 3.07 6.09 -0.95
C ALA A 61 2.60 7.55 -0.85
N GLU A 62 1.30 7.78 -1.10
CA GLU A 62 0.71 9.10 -1.28
C GLU A 62 0.63 9.91 0.02
N GLN A 63 0.69 9.27 1.20
CA GLN A 63 0.63 9.96 2.50
C GLN A 63 -0.62 10.86 2.64
N LEU A 64 -1.77 10.42 2.11
CA LEU A 64 -3.00 11.23 2.02
C LEU A 64 -3.50 11.71 3.39
N ASP A 65 -3.31 10.94 4.46
CA ASP A 65 -3.58 11.38 5.84
C ASP A 65 -2.78 12.62 6.25
N GLY A 66 -1.65 12.87 5.60
CA GLY A 66 -0.82 14.04 5.85
C GLY A 66 -1.19 15.27 5.04
N ALA A 67 -2.10 15.17 4.06
CA ALA A 67 -2.48 16.31 3.23
C ALA A 67 -3.20 17.38 4.07
N SER A 68 -2.96 18.66 3.77
CA SER A 68 -3.49 19.78 4.55
C SER A 68 -5.02 19.78 4.69
N ILE A 69 -5.73 19.34 3.65
CA ILE A 69 -7.19 19.18 3.64
C ILE A 69 -7.70 18.16 4.67
N PHE A 70 -6.84 17.23 5.10
CA PHE A 70 -7.15 16.20 6.09
C PHE A 70 -6.44 16.42 7.42
N ASN A 71 -5.61 17.48 7.54
CA ASN A 71 -4.75 17.69 8.69
C ASN A 71 -4.76 19.16 9.17
N HIS A 72 -5.94 19.67 9.51
CA HIS A 72 -6.14 21.01 10.09
C HIS A 72 -5.46 22.16 9.31
N SER A 73 -5.52 22.09 7.98
CA SER A 73 -4.89 23.07 7.07
C SER A 73 -3.36 23.10 7.12
N TYR A 74 -2.70 22.12 7.75
CA TYR A 74 -1.24 21.97 7.80
C TYR A 74 -0.79 20.64 7.19
N SER A 75 0.21 20.65 6.31
CA SER A 75 0.70 19.40 5.70
C SER A 75 1.73 18.69 6.59
N THR A 76 1.57 17.38 6.79
CA THR A 76 2.60 16.49 7.35
C THR A 76 3.17 15.53 6.31
N MET A 77 2.92 15.77 5.02
CA MET A 77 3.50 15.01 3.93
C MET A 77 4.99 15.32 3.81
N THR A 78 5.80 14.29 3.54
CA THR A 78 7.21 14.47 3.15
C THR A 78 7.33 14.37 1.65
N MET A 79 7.84 15.44 1.02
CA MET A 79 8.10 15.50 -0.42
C MET A 79 9.57 15.13 -0.73
N PRO A 80 9.86 14.53 -1.91
CA PRO A 80 8.89 14.07 -2.90
C PRO A 80 8.11 12.83 -2.44
N VAL A 81 6.88 12.65 -2.94
CA VAL A 81 6.14 11.39 -2.80
C VAL A 81 6.98 10.26 -3.40
N GLN A 82 7.02 9.13 -2.71
CA GLN A 82 7.91 8.02 -3.05
C GLN A 82 7.14 6.88 -3.73
N LEU A 83 7.80 6.24 -4.70
CA LEU A 83 7.34 5.01 -5.33
C LEU A 83 8.27 3.88 -4.89
N PHE A 84 7.71 2.91 -4.18
CA PHE A 84 8.43 1.70 -3.79
C PHE A 84 8.09 0.53 -4.70
N ARG A 85 8.90 -0.53 -4.61
CA ARG A 85 8.57 -1.81 -5.21
C ARG A 85 8.96 -2.96 -4.29
N VAL A 86 8.14 -4.00 -4.29
CA VAL A 86 8.43 -5.31 -3.69
C VAL A 86 8.61 -6.28 -4.84
N LYS A 87 9.76 -6.96 -4.86
CA LYS A 87 10.02 -8.03 -5.83
C LYS A 87 9.32 -9.31 -5.35
N PRO A 88 8.90 -10.18 -6.28
CA PRO A 88 8.34 -11.49 -5.93
C PRO A 88 9.32 -12.33 -5.09
#